data_AF-A0A1I8H8R4-F1
#
_entry.id   AF-A0A1I8H8R4-F1
#
_cell.length_a   1.000
_cell.length_b   1.000
_cell.length_c   1.000
_cell.angle_alpha   90.00
_cell.angle_beta   90.00
_cell.angle_gamma   90.00
#
_symmetry.space_group_name_H-M   'P 1'
#
loop_
_entity.id
_entity.type
_entity.pdbx_description
1 polymer ?
#
loop_
_entity_poly.entity_id
_entity_poly.type
_entity_poly.pdbx_seq_one_letter_code
_entity_poly.pdbx_strand_id
1 'polypeptide(L)' 'MLNYLTAGHRLGKPTNCPDQLFSIMASCWSPLPEARPRVANLQSALAQFHETLSAYV' A
#
# COMPACT_ATOMS: atom_id res chain seq x y z
N MET A 1 11.49 -1.11 -18.81
CA MET A 1 10.56 -1.27 -17.66
C MET A 1 11.26 -1.07 -16.32
N LEU A 2 12.33 -1.82 -16.00
CA LEU A 2 13.06 -1.70 -14.72
C LEU A 2 13.52 -0.26 -14.41
N ASN A 3 14.00 0.46 -15.43
CA ASN A 3 14.48 1.85 -15.29
C ASN A 3 13.42 2.82 -14.73
N TYR A 4 12.13 2.56 -14.97
CA TYR A 4 11.03 3.38 -14.48
C TYR A 4 10.87 3.24 -12.96
N LEU A 5 10.99 2.01 -12.46
CA LEU A 5 10.89 1.73 -11.02
C LEU A 5 12.16 2.15 -10.27
N THR A 6 13.34 2.02 -10.88
CA THR A 6 14.60 2.49 -10.27
C THR A 6 14.68 4.01 -10.20
N ALA A 7 14.01 4.74 -11.10
CA ALA A 7 13.85 6.19 -11.03
C ALA A 7 12.84 6.65 -9.96
N GLY A 8 12.27 5.73 -9.19
CA GLY A 8 11.32 6.03 -8.11
C GLY A 8 9.87 6.19 -8.54
N HIS A 9 9.55 6.09 -9.84
CA HIS A 9 8.18 6.18 -10.29
C HIS A 9 7.35 4.98 -9.83
N ARG A 10 6.13 5.25 -9.37
CA ARG A 10 5.12 4.27 -8.95
C ARG A 10 3.77 4.66 -9.52
N LEU A 11 2.80 3.76 -9.34
CA LEU A 11 1.41 4.04 -9.70
C LEU A 11 0.87 5.18 -8.85
N GLY A 12 0.10 6.08 -9.46
CA GLY A 12 -0.62 7.12 -8.74
C GLY A 12 -1.78 6.54 -7.93
N LYS A 13 -2.29 7.32 -6.97
CA LYS A 13 -3.48 6.96 -6.19
C LYS A 13 -4.70 6.84 -7.11
N PRO A 14 -5.44 5.71 -7.10
CA PRO A 14 -6.67 5.59 -7.87
C PRO A 14 -7.75 6.57 -7.40
N THR A 15 -8.68 6.92 -8.29
CA THR A 15 -9.88 7.70 -7.94
C THR A 15 -10.70 6.97 -6.87
N ASN A 16 -11.22 7.70 -5.88
CA ASN A 16 -11.98 7.18 -4.74
C ASN A 16 -11.21 6.19 -3.83
N CYS A 17 -9.88 6.15 -3.91
CA CYS A 17 -9.06 5.36 -3.01
C CYS A 17 -8.75 6.17 -1.72
N PRO A 18 -9.09 5.65 -0.52
CA PRO A 18 -8.72 6.29 0.74
C PRO A 18 -7.20 6.37 0.91
N ASP A 19 -6.70 7.48 1.47
CA ASP A 19 -5.26 7.71 1.64
C ASP A 19 -4.58 6.63 2.49
N GLN A 20 -5.31 6.09 3.48
CA GLN A 20 -4.84 5.00 4.32
C GLN A 20 -4.61 3.71 3.51
N LEU A 21 -5.53 3.35 2.60
CA LEU A 21 -5.36 2.19 1.72
C LEU A 21 -4.20 2.39 0.75
N PHE A 22 -4.10 3.59 0.16
CA PHE A 22 -2.99 3.91 -0.75
C PHE A 22 -1.63 3.85 -0.03
N SER A 23 -1.57 4.28 1.24
CA SER A 23 -0.36 4.19 2.06
C SER A 23 0.06 2.73 2.30
N ILE A 24 -0.91 1.83 2.55
CA ILE A 24 -0.66 0.39 2.66
C ILE A 24 -0.08 -0.14 1.34
N MET A 25 -0.68 0.20 0.19
CA MET A 25 -0.16 -0.22 -1.13
C MET A 25 1.23 0.35 -1.42
N ALA A 26 1.47 1.62 -1.10
CA ALA A 26 2.75 2.29 -1.32
C ALA A 26 3.89 1.68 -0.47
N SER A 27 3.59 1.17 0.73
CA SER A 27 4.59 0.49 1.57
C SER A 27 5.18 -0.76 0.91
N CYS A 28 4.39 -1.46 0.08
CA CYS A 28 4.84 -2.62 -0.70
C CYS A 28 5.87 -2.27 -1.78
N TRP A 29 5.97 -0.99 -2.13
CA TRP A 29 6.79 -0.48 -3.24
C TRP A 29 8.12 0.12 -2.80
N SER A 30 8.51 -0.09 -1.53
CA SER A 30 9.79 0.36 -0.98
C SER A 30 10.97 -0.05 -1.88
N PRO A 31 11.92 0.87 -2.11
CA PRO A 31 13.15 0.57 -2.85
C PRO A 31 14.00 -0.48 -2.11
N LEU A 32 13.95 -0.48 -0.77
CA LEU A 32 14.62 -1.44 0.10
C LEU A 32 13.72 -2.67 0.30
N PRO A 33 14.12 -3.88 -0.18
CA PRO A 33 13.33 -5.10 -0.03
C PRO A 33 12.98 -5.43 1.42
N GLU A 34 13.90 -5.19 2.34
CA GLU A 34 13.76 -5.44 3.78
C GLU A 34 12.75 -4.50 4.48
N ALA A 35 12.49 -3.33 3.90
CA ALA A 35 11.50 -2.40 4.40
C ALA A 35 10.10 -2.68 3.85
N ARG A 36 9.94 -3.62 2.91
CA ARG A 36 8.62 -4.03 2.44
C ARG A 36 7.93 -4.87 3.52
N PRO A 37 6.62 -4.68 3.73
CA PRO A 37 5.88 -5.49 4.70
C PRO A 37 5.90 -6.96 4.30
N ARG A 38 5.96 -7.84 5.30
CA ARG A 38 5.68 -9.26 5.09
C ARG A 38 4.20 -9.45 4.79
N VAL A 39 3.86 -10.54 4.11
CA VAL A 39 2.46 -10.87 3.78
C VAL A 39 1.57 -10.87 5.01
N ALA A 40 2.04 -11.41 6.15
CA ALA A 40 1.29 -11.39 7.40
C ALA A 40 0.98 -9.97 7.90
N ASN A 41 1.95 -9.03 7.82
CA ASN A 41 1.73 -7.64 8.21
C ASN A 41 0.76 -6.93 7.27
N LEU A 42 0.85 -7.21 5.97
CA LEU A 42 -0.06 -6.68 4.96
C LEU A 42 -1.51 -7.15 5.20
N GLN A 43 -1.70 -8.43 5.51
CA GLN A 43 -3.01 -8.99 5.85
C GLN A 43 -3.60 -8.32 7.08
N SER A 44 -2.82 -8.14 8.15
CA SER A 44 -3.29 -7.45 9.36
C SER A 44 -3.68 -5.99 9.07
N ALA A 45 -2.88 -5.26 8.30
CA ALA A 45 -3.17 -3.86 7.95
C ALA A 45 -4.44 -3.73 7.10
N LEU A 46 -4.63 -4.63 6.13
CA LEU A 46 -5.83 -4.66 5.30
C LEU A 46 -7.09 -5.06 6.08
N ALA A 47 -6.97 -6.02 7.00
CA ALA A 47 -8.08 -6.42 7.88
C ALA A 47 -8.51 -5.25 8.78
N GLN A 48 -7.56 -4.57 9.42
CA GLN A 48 -7.84 -3.39 10.25
C GLN A 48 -8.48 -2.26 9.44
N PHE A 49 -7.99 -2.02 8.22
CA PHE A 49 -8.57 -1.03 7.33
C PHE A 49 -10.02 -1.38 6.95
N HIS A 50 -10.30 -2.65 6.66
CA HIS A 50 -11.64 -3.14 6.35
C HIS A 50 -12.60 -2.99 7.54
N GLU A 51 -12.17 -3.35 8.76
CA GLU A 51 -12.94 -3.13 9.98
C GLU A 51 -13.26 -1.64 10.18
N THR A 52 -12.27 -0.79 9.98
CA THR A 52 -12.44 0.67 10.08
C THR A 52 -13.48 1.15 9.08
N LEU A 53 -13.38 0.78 7.80
CA LEU A 53 -14.37 1.14 6.79
C LEU A 53 -15.78 0.65 7.16
N SER A 54 -15.90 -0.58 7.64
CA SER A 54 -17.19 -1.17 8.01
C SER A 54 -17.90 -0.43 9.15
N ALA A 55 -17.17 0.30 9.98
CA ALA A 55 -17.74 1.10 11.07
C ALA A 55 -18.27 2.48 10.62
N TYR A 56 -17.90 2.95 9.42
CA TYR A 56 -18.31 4.25 8.88
C TYR A 56 -19.33 4.15 7.73
N VAL A 57 -19.77 2.93 7.38
CA VAL A 57 -20.79 2.65 6.36
C VAL A 57 -22.11 2.26 7.03
#